data_AF-A0A6N9PEB7-F1
#
_entry.id   AF-A0A6N9PEB7-F1
#
_cell.length_a   1.000
_cell.length_b   1.000
_cell.length_c   1.000
_cell.angle_alpha   90.00
_cell.angle_beta   90.00
_cell.angle_gamma   90.00
#
_symmetry.space_group_name_H-M   'P 1'
#
loop_
_entity.id
_entity.type
_entity.pdbx_description
1 polymer ?
#
loop_
_entity_poly.entity_id
_entity_poly.type
_entity_poly.pdbx_seq_one_letter_code
_entity_poly.pdbx_strand_id
1 'polypeptide(L)' 'MDKLISCKFNIDTACVELRFVDGSMISIDCTAVEDEVAHTIRQRSELDWLVYNDPLSYADLILNGVPKEYLKM' A
#
# COMPACT_ATOMS: atom_id res chain seq x y z
N MET A 1 -9.93 -18.06 -8.79
CA MET A 1 -10.13 -17.24 -7.58
C MET A 1 -8.80 -17.23 -6.87
N ASP A 2 -7.97 -16.26 -7.21
CA ASP A 2 -6.66 -16.08 -6.57
C ASP A 2 -6.94 -15.53 -5.18
N LYS A 3 -7.17 -16.45 -4.24
CA LYS A 3 -7.42 -16.08 -2.85
C LYS A 3 -6.13 -15.47 -2.32
N LEU A 4 -6.22 -14.24 -1.85
CA LEU A 4 -5.15 -13.61 -1.11
C LEU A 4 -4.91 -14.40 0.19
N ILE A 5 -3.66 -14.82 0.41
CA ILE A 5 -3.23 -15.48 1.65
C ILE A 5 -2.90 -14.44 2.71
N SER A 6 -2.16 -13.39 2.32
CA SER A 6 -1.73 -12.35 3.24
C SER A 6 -1.45 -11.06 2.51
N CYS A 7 -1.76 -9.94 3.15
CA CYS A 7 -1.25 -8.62 2.83
C CYS A 7 -0.60 -8.05 4.10
N LYS A 8 0.69 -7.72 4.04
CA LYS A 8 1.43 -7.20 5.20
C LYS A 8 2.49 -6.20 4.78
N PHE A 9 2.70 -5.19 5.61
CA PHE A 9 3.89 -4.34 5.50
C PHE A 9 5.13 -5.10 5.95
N ASN A 10 6.17 -5.06 5.12
CA ASN A 10 7.50 -5.57 5.41
C ASN A 10 8.44 -4.37 5.64
N ILE A 11 8.82 -4.18 6.90
CA ILE A 11 9.66 -3.05 7.33
C ILE A 11 11.09 -3.16 6.79
N ASP A 12 11.58 -4.37 6.49
CA ASP A 12 12.93 -4.58 5.98
C ASP A 12 13.07 -4.09 4.53
N THR A 13 11.97 -4.17 3.75
CA THR A 13 11.91 -3.75 2.35
C THR A 13 11.16 -2.43 2.15
N ALA A 14 10.50 -1.92 3.19
CA ALA A 14 9.57 -0.79 3.11
C ALA A 14 8.45 -1.01 2.07
N CYS A 15 8.01 -2.27 1.91
CA CYS A 15 6.96 -2.64 0.96
C CYS A 15 5.73 -3.21 1.63
N VAL A 16 4.55 -3.01 1.01
CA VAL A 16 3.37 -3.84 1.28
C VAL A 16 3.38 -5.05 0.35
N GLU A 17 3.43 -6.24 0.92
CA GLU A 17 3.56 -7.51 0.20
C GLU A 17 2.23 -8.29 0.23
N LEU A 18 1.73 -8.63 -0.95
CA LEU A 18 0.54 -9.45 -1.18
C LEU A 18 0.96 -10.82 -1.68
N ARG A 19 0.57 -11.88 -0.97
CA ARG A 19 0.84 -13.27 -1.36
C ARG A 19 -0.45 -13.98 -1.74
N PHE A 20 -0.46 -14.65 -2.88
CA PHE A 20 -1.62 -15.38 -3.40
C PHE A 20 -1.45 -16.90 -3.26
N VAL A 21 -2.57 -17.63 -3.36
CA VAL A 21 -2.59 -19.10 -3.26
C VAL A 21 -1.79 -19.81 -4.35
N ASP A 22 -1.67 -19.20 -5.54
CA ASP A 22 -0.88 -19.73 -6.64
C ASP A 22 0.64 -19.56 -6.46
N GLY A 23 1.07 -18.93 -5.35
CA GLY A 23 2.46 -18.64 -5.05
C GLY A 23 2.97 -17.33 -5.66
N SER A 24 2.16 -16.61 -6.43
CA SER A 24 2.51 -15.29 -6.93
C SER A 24 2.55 -14.25 -5.80
N MET A 25 3.30 -13.17 -6.03
CA MET A 25 3.47 -12.08 -5.07
C MET A 25 3.49 -10.73 -5.77
N ILE A 26 2.82 -9.75 -5.16
CA ILE A 26 2.94 -8.33 -5.50
C ILE A 26 3.65 -7.65 -4.34
N SER A 27 4.61 -6.78 -4.65
CA SER A 27 5.31 -5.94 -3.67
C SER A 27 5.13 -4.49 -4.10
N ILE A 28 4.48 -3.70 -3.23
CA ILE A 28 4.23 -2.28 -3.47
C ILE A 28 5.28 -1.51 -2.66
N ASP A 29 6.17 -0.80 -3.35
CA ASP A 29 7.17 0.08 -2.74
C ASP A 29 6.47 1.33 -2.18
N CYS A 30 6.35 1.41 -0.85
CA CYS A 30 5.66 2.51 -0.20
C CYS A 30 6.39 3.84 -0.41
N THR A 31 7.73 3.81 -0.46
CA THR A 31 8.55 5.02 -0.61
C THR A 31 8.32 5.63 -1.99
N ALA A 32 8.37 4.80 -3.03
CA ALA A 32 8.12 5.26 -4.40
C ALA A 32 6.70 5.81 -4.58
N VAL A 33 5.69 5.16 -3.99
CA VAL A 33 4.31 5.64 -4.02
C VAL A 33 4.19 7.00 -3.33
N GLU A 34 4.67 7.09 -2.08
CA GLU A 34 4.59 8.32 -1.27
C GLU A 34 5.27 9.50 -1.95
N ASP A 35 6.45 9.32 -2.52
CA ASP A 35 7.18 10.37 -3.21
C ASP A 35 6.44 10.86 -4.48
N GLU A 36 5.64 10.00 -5.13
CA GLU A 36 4.84 10.38 -6.29
C GLU A 36 3.55 11.13 -5.91
N VAL A 37 2.86 10.72 -4.84
CA VAL A 37 1.47 11.13 -4.58
C VAL A 37 1.27 11.98 -3.32
N ALA A 38 2.21 11.98 -2.38
CA ALA A 38 2.12 12.72 -1.13
C ALA A 38 3.13 13.88 -1.09
N HIS A 39 2.63 15.11 -0.99
CA HIS A 39 3.46 16.33 -1.02
C HIS A 39 3.39 17.13 0.28
N THR A 40 2.69 16.62 1.29
CA THR A 40 2.59 17.23 2.62
C THR A 40 2.75 16.17 3.69
N ILE A 41 3.17 16.58 4.90
CA ILE A 41 3.30 15.69 6.05
C ILE A 41 1.96 15.00 6.36
N ARG A 42 0.84 15.74 6.27
CA ARG A 42 -0.50 15.18 6.48
C ARG A 42 -0.79 14.03 5.51
N GLN A 43 -0.58 14.25 4.21
CA GLN A 43 -0.83 13.21 3.20
C GLN A 43 0.03 11.97 3.42
N ARG A 44 1.30 12.16 3.77
CA ARG A 44 2.21 11.06 4.07
C ARG A 44 1.77 10.28 5.31
N SER A 45 1.36 10.97 6.37
CA SER A 45 0.82 10.35 7.59
C SER A 45 -0.46 9.55 7.36
N GLU A 46 -1.34 9.97 6.44
CA GLU A 46 -2.53 9.17 6.08
C GLU A 46 -2.13 7.85 5.41
N LEU A 47 -1.16 7.88 4.49
CA LEU A 47 -0.63 6.66 3.86
C LEU A 47 0.11 5.77 4.87
N ASP A 48 0.97 6.36 5.71
CA ASP A 48 1.66 5.64 6.80
C ASP A 48 0.66 4.92 7.70
N TRP A 49 -0.44 5.60 8.06
CA TRP A 49 -1.47 5.00 8.90
C TRP A 49 -2.07 3.75 8.25
N LEU A 50 -2.37 3.80 6.94
CA LEU A 50 -2.85 2.62 6.21
C LEU A 50 -1.79 1.52 6.17
N VAL A 51 -0.54 1.84 5.84
CA VAL A 51 0.54 0.86 5.76
C VAL A 51 0.70 0.07 7.06
N TYR A 52 0.66 0.74 8.21
CA TYR A 52 0.86 0.09 9.52
C TYR A 52 -0.40 -0.57 10.09
N ASN A 53 -1.59 0.00 9.86
CA ASN A 53 -2.83 -0.45 10.53
C ASN A 53 -3.74 -1.27 9.62
N ASP A 54 -3.77 -0.97 8.32
CA ASP A 54 -4.61 -1.65 7.33
C ASP A 54 -3.90 -1.75 5.96
N PRO A 55 -2.85 -2.59 5.86
CA PRO A 55 -2.08 -2.75 4.62
C PRO A 55 -2.93 -3.29 3.46
N LEU A 56 -4.07 -3.94 3.74
CA LEU A 56 -4.98 -4.39 2.70
C LEU A 56 -5.69 -3.21 2.03
N SER A 57 -6.21 -2.26 2.82
CA SER A 57 -6.79 -1.03 2.29
C SER A 57 -5.76 -0.17 1.57
N TYR A 58 -4.51 -0.12 2.07
CA TYR A 58 -3.40 0.52 1.34
C TYR A 58 -3.20 -0.12 -0.04
N ALA A 59 -3.07 -1.45 -0.10
CA ALA A 59 -2.85 -2.15 -1.35
C ALA A 59 -3.99 -1.95 -2.35
N ASP A 60 -5.24 -2.02 -1.89
CA ASP A 60 -6.42 -1.78 -2.73
C ASP A 60 -6.42 -0.36 -3.31
N LEU A 61 -6.10 0.65 -2.48
CA LEU A 61 -5.98 2.04 -2.91
C LEU A 61 -4.98 2.23 -4.05
N ILE A 62 -3.79 1.62 -3.93
CA ILE A 62 -2.71 1.75 -4.91
C ILE A 62 -3.03 0.95 -6.18
N LEU A 63 -3.50 -0.28 -6.05
CA LEU A 63 -3.82 -1.15 -7.20
C LEU A 63 -5.02 -0.62 -8.01
N ASN A 64 -5.97 0.06 -7.37
CA ASN A 64 -7.08 0.73 -8.06
C ASN A 64 -6.68 2.10 -8.63
N GLY A 65 -5.47 2.60 -8.37
CA GLY A 65 -4.93 3.82 -8.97
C GLY A 65 -5.58 5.12 -8.48
N VAL A 66 -6.19 5.12 -7.28
CA VAL A 66 -6.90 6.28 -6.72
C VAL A 66 -6.25 6.96 -5.49
N PRO A 67 -4.93 6.87 -5.21
CA PRO A 67 -4.33 7.48 -4.02
C PRO A 67 -4.46 9.01 -4.00
N LYS A 68 -4.38 9.68 -5.17
CA LYS A 68 -4.54 11.14 -5.26
C LYS A 68 -5.95 11.60 -4.93
N GLU A 69 -6.97 10.75 -5.07
CA GLU A 69 -8.34 11.10 -4.69
C GLU A 69 -8.55 10.94 -3.20
N TYR A 70 -8.02 9.87 -2.62
CA TYR A 70 -8.00 9.64 -1.18
C TYR A 70 -7.30 10.79 -0.43
N LEU A 71 -6.17 11.26 -0.96
CA LEU A 71 -5.34 12.31 -0.36
C LEU A 71 -5.82 13.76 -0.59
N LYS A 72 -6.96 13.96 -1.28
CA LYS A 72 -7.60 15.28 -1.42
C LYS A 72 -8.45 15.67 -0.20
N MET A 73 -8.75 14.72 0.69
CA MET A 73 -9.52 14.93 1.92
C MET A 73 -8.69 15.55 3.07
#